data_AF-A0AAD6UW25-F1
#
_entry.id   AF-A0AAD6UW25-F1
#
_cell.length_a   1.000
_cell.length_b   1.000
_cell.length_c   1.000
_cell.angle_alpha   90.00
_cell.angle_beta   90.00
_cell.angle_gamma   90.00
#
_symmetry.space_group_name_H-M   'P 1'
#
loop_
_entity.id
_entity.type
_entity.pdbx_description
1 polymer ?
#
loop_
_entity_poly.entity_id
_entity_poly.type
_entity_poly.pdbx_seq_one_letter_code
_entity_poly.pdbx_strand_id
1 'polypeptide(L)'
;MASSCPSRTSSPDFGDEDEYSNLMSTVTPISSPARKRTADDADLDLDTLSSISGALPVALRPNGNHLQVIGAYATRKRLRPEQVAEVESFFSDPFPVQMAKLFVNVKANENALAKFQAAKPKFEINSDLKTNLTRATNATLCSIQITQYRGEAAKNDIQTLLTRHRWGNFVAGTEHDKAAMDVIQKFIGDVLTQSRSAIKKEIVKSVETAKQKKSQDPPSLRPDHTHTTIYQLTKTIVQKLSGGKAISIPITPALCARVAMMRKWHVRRIENKLSPEDAGKSLWELVDQDLQIIRTVARKDTEDSAEIAKRVAKAFAAILDKDRKRHGSNPTEEIPDTIDDALVSYQADIDGTIEARSHGQTVSTGEGTEEQQCEGST
;
A
#
# COMPACT_ATOMS: atom_id res chain seq x y z
N MET A 1 -68.90 4.99 0.00
CA MET A 1 -68.54 3.56 0.08
C MET A 1 -67.10 3.49 0.52
N ALA A 2 -66.88 3.08 1.77
CA ALA A 2 -65.56 2.99 2.40
C ALA A 2 -64.93 1.64 2.04
N SER A 3 -63.67 1.63 1.60
CA SER A 3 -62.89 0.42 1.43
C SER A 3 -61.66 0.50 2.32
N SER A 4 -61.68 -0.34 3.35
CA SER A 4 -60.66 -0.53 4.37
C SER A 4 -59.73 -1.66 3.93
N CYS A 5 -58.42 -1.44 3.97
CA CYS A 5 -57.41 -2.50 3.82
C CYS A 5 -56.81 -2.78 5.21
N PRO A 6 -56.77 -4.05 5.68
CA PRO A 6 -56.12 -4.39 6.94
C PRO A 6 -54.68 -4.89 6.75
N SER A 7 -54.00 -4.84 7.89
CA SER A 7 -52.57 -4.98 8.13
C SER A 7 -52.10 -6.42 8.32
N ARG A 8 -50.89 -6.69 7.80
CA ARG A 8 -49.70 -7.28 8.45
C ARG A 8 -49.90 -8.27 9.62
N THR A 9 -49.48 -9.52 9.43
CA THR A 9 -48.89 -10.51 10.38
C THR A 9 -48.29 -11.62 9.49
N SER A 10 -47.25 -12.39 9.79
CA SER A 10 -46.41 -12.72 10.95
C SER A 10 -45.21 -13.50 10.40
N SER A 11 -44.00 -13.27 10.93
CA SER A 11 -42.84 -14.11 10.67
C SER A 11 -42.98 -15.49 11.36
N PRO A 12 -42.42 -16.57 10.78
CA PRO A 12 -42.36 -17.85 11.46
C PRO A 12 -41.14 -17.91 12.39
N ASP A 13 -41.42 -18.54 13.53
CA ASP A 13 -40.52 -19.08 14.54
C ASP A 13 -39.97 -20.43 14.03
N PHE A 14 -38.65 -20.60 14.04
CA PHE A 14 -37.88 -21.84 13.86
C PHE A 14 -36.63 -21.63 14.72
N GLY A 15 -36.42 -22.35 15.81
CA GLY A 15 -36.48 -23.79 15.93
C GLY A 15 -35.03 -24.29 15.98
N ASP A 16 -34.59 -24.62 17.20
CA ASP A 16 -33.31 -25.26 17.51
C ASP A 16 -33.05 -26.46 16.57
N GLU A 17 -31.79 -26.70 16.20
CA GLU A 17 -31.18 -28.01 16.42
C GLU A 17 -29.67 -28.05 16.14
N ASP A 18 -29.07 -28.97 16.88
CA ASP A 18 -27.67 -29.27 17.11
C ASP A 18 -26.87 -29.77 15.89
N GLU A 19 -25.58 -29.96 16.15
CA GLU A 19 -24.78 -31.06 15.61
C GLU A 19 -24.35 -30.96 14.13
N TYR A 20 -23.13 -30.47 13.88
CA TYR A 20 -22.26 -31.17 12.92
C TYR A 20 -20.79 -31.11 13.32
N SER A 21 -20.25 -32.31 13.39
CA SER A 21 -18.94 -32.68 13.91
C SER A 21 -17.78 -32.31 12.98
N ASN A 22 -16.63 -32.10 13.63
CA ASN A 22 -15.29 -32.61 13.26
C ASN A 22 -15.07 -33.12 11.83
N LEU A 23 -14.04 -32.57 11.16
CA LEU A 23 -12.82 -33.28 10.74
C LEU A 23 -11.97 -32.41 9.79
N MET A 24 -10.66 -32.69 9.80
CA MET A 24 -9.60 -32.26 8.87
C MET A 24 -8.99 -30.87 9.14
N SER A 25 -7.68 -30.66 9.15
CA SER A 25 -6.52 -31.57 9.14
C SER A 25 -5.31 -30.72 9.47
N THR A 26 -4.48 -31.23 10.36
CA THR A 26 -3.17 -30.71 10.75
C THR A 26 -2.19 -30.70 9.57
N VAL A 27 -1.62 -29.53 9.25
CA VAL A 27 -0.37 -29.42 8.47
C VAL A 27 0.63 -28.62 9.30
N THR A 28 1.61 -29.31 9.86
CA THR A 28 2.78 -28.75 10.54
C THR A 28 3.75 -28.14 9.53
N PRO A 29 4.25 -26.91 9.72
CA PRO A 29 5.44 -26.44 9.03
C PRO A 29 6.70 -27.02 9.68
N ILE A 30 7.59 -27.53 8.83
CA ILE A 30 8.92 -28.03 9.16
C ILE A 30 9.74 -26.87 9.77
N SER A 31 10.02 -26.99 11.07
CA SER A 31 10.96 -26.16 11.81
C SER A 31 12.38 -26.65 11.55
N SER A 32 13.19 -25.83 10.87
CA SER A 32 14.63 -26.02 10.78
C SER A 32 15.28 -25.47 12.06
N PRO A 33 15.97 -26.29 12.88
CA PRO A 33 16.58 -25.79 14.10
C PRO A 33 17.80 -24.90 13.78
N ALA A 34 17.75 -23.68 14.28
CA ALA A 34 18.89 -22.78 14.37
C ALA A 34 19.98 -23.43 15.23
N ARG A 35 21.10 -23.78 14.58
CA ARG A 35 22.25 -24.39 15.22
C ARG A 35 23.02 -23.32 16.00
N LYS A 36 22.77 -23.26 17.31
CA LYS A 36 23.61 -22.57 18.31
C LYS A 36 25.02 -23.16 18.21
N ARG A 37 25.99 -22.36 17.79
CA ARG A 37 27.42 -22.71 17.89
C ARG A 37 27.85 -22.39 19.32
N THR A 38 27.99 -23.42 20.15
CA THR A 38 28.80 -23.36 21.36
C THR A 38 30.26 -23.36 20.93
N ALA A 39 30.99 -22.34 21.35
CA ALA A 39 32.45 -22.32 21.29
C ALA A 39 32.93 -23.12 22.50
N ASP A 40 33.29 -24.38 22.26
CA ASP A 40 34.09 -25.14 23.21
C ASP A 40 35.55 -24.98 22.81
N ASP A 41 36.30 -24.34 23.70
CA ASP A 41 37.77 -24.31 23.73
C ASP A 41 38.29 -25.74 23.81
N ALA A 42 38.77 -26.25 22.68
CA ALA A 42 39.61 -27.43 22.64
C ALA A 42 41.03 -26.95 22.31
N ASP A 43 41.89 -26.96 23.32
CA ASP A 43 43.35 -26.94 23.17
C ASP A 43 43.74 -28.08 22.21
N LEU A 44 44.02 -27.70 20.96
CA LEU A 44 44.52 -28.61 19.94
C LEU A 44 46.05 -28.60 19.99
N ASP A 45 46.59 -29.73 20.46
CA ASP A 45 48.01 -30.08 20.45
C ASP A 45 48.69 -29.76 19.11
N LEU A 46 49.57 -28.76 19.14
CA LEU A 46 50.28 -28.19 17.99
C LEU A 46 51.35 -29.15 17.39
N ASP A 47 51.64 -30.28 18.06
CA ASP A 47 52.73 -31.19 17.66
C ASP A 47 52.34 -32.27 16.65
N THR A 48 51.05 -32.38 16.26
CA THR A 48 50.58 -33.44 15.35
C THR A 48 50.54 -33.05 13.85
N LEU A 49 50.89 -31.80 13.49
CA LEU A 49 50.86 -31.33 12.08
C LEU A 49 52.20 -31.42 11.34
N SER A 50 53.25 -31.97 11.96
CA SER A 50 54.60 -32.03 11.41
C SER A 50 54.85 -33.19 10.42
N SER A 51 53.88 -34.05 10.13
CA SER A 51 54.09 -35.26 9.29
C SER A 51 53.20 -35.44 8.05
N ILE A 52 52.37 -34.45 7.66
CA ILE A 52 51.72 -34.47 6.34
C ILE A 52 52.65 -33.81 5.32
N SER A 53 53.83 -34.41 5.10
CA SER A 53 54.66 -34.16 3.92
C SER A 53 54.11 -34.96 2.75
N GLY A 54 52.86 -34.64 2.37
CA GLY A 54 52.25 -35.17 1.17
C GLY A 54 52.91 -34.50 -0.02
N ALA A 55 53.63 -35.28 -0.83
CA ALA A 55 54.23 -34.82 -2.08
C ALA A 55 53.21 -33.96 -2.86
N LEU A 56 53.57 -32.70 -3.13
CA LEU A 56 52.73 -31.79 -3.90
C LEU A 56 52.31 -32.49 -5.19
N PRO A 57 51.02 -32.48 -5.56
CA PRO A 57 50.55 -33.12 -6.77
C PRO A 57 51.38 -32.59 -7.94
N VAL A 58 52.02 -33.52 -8.66
CA VAL A 58 52.81 -33.22 -9.86
C VAL A 58 51.96 -32.33 -10.75
N ALA A 59 52.43 -31.10 -11.01
CA ALA A 59 51.74 -30.14 -11.85
C ALA A 59 51.60 -30.71 -13.26
N LEU A 60 50.45 -31.33 -13.55
CA LEU A 60 50.09 -31.83 -14.86
C LEU A 60 49.96 -30.62 -15.79
N ARG A 61 51.02 -30.34 -16.55
CA ARG A 61 50.95 -29.37 -17.63
C ARG A 61 49.84 -29.83 -18.60
N PRO A 62 48.99 -28.90 -19.09
CA PRO A 62 47.96 -29.27 -20.06
C PRO A 62 48.60 -29.91 -21.28
N ASN A 63 48.08 -31.05 -21.69
CA ASN A 63 48.41 -31.65 -22.98
C ASN A 63 47.96 -30.67 -24.10
N GLY A 64 48.74 -30.53 -25.18
CA GLY A 64 48.41 -29.65 -26.31
C GLY A 64 47.01 -29.90 -26.89
N ASN A 65 46.52 -31.14 -26.79
CA ASN A 65 45.15 -31.49 -27.17
C ASN A 65 44.08 -30.75 -26.33
N HIS A 66 44.33 -30.48 -25.05
CA HIS A 66 43.39 -29.72 -24.20
C HIS A 66 43.28 -28.26 -24.66
N LEU A 67 44.40 -27.63 -25.03
CA LEU A 67 44.40 -26.25 -25.53
C LEU A 67 43.60 -26.13 -26.85
N GLN A 68 43.74 -27.09 -27.76
CA GLN A 68 42.93 -27.12 -29.00
C GLN A 68 41.43 -27.24 -28.72
N VAL A 69 41.04 -28.11 -27.78
CA VAL A 69 39.63 -28.29 -27.38
C VAL A 69 39.07 -27.01 -26.73
N ILE A 70 39.85 -26.39 -25.85
CA ILE A 70 39.47 -25.15 -25.15
C ILE A 70 39.34 -24.00 -26.16
N GLY A 71 40.29 -23.84 -27.10
CA GLY A 71 40.23 -22.84 -28.16
C GLY A 71 38.99 -23.01 -29.05
N ALA A 72 38.72 -24.22 -29.52
CA ALA A 72 37.52 -24.52 -30.31
C ALA A 72 36.22 -24.21 -29.53
N TYR A 73 36.19 -24.48 -28.23
CA TYR A 73 35.06 -24.16 -27.36
C TYR A 73 34.90 -22.64 -27.17
N ALA A 74 35.99 -21.90 -26.96
CA ALA A 74 36.02 -20.45 -26.83
C ALA A 74 35.48 -19.76 -28.10
N THR A 75 35.92 -20.20 -29.28
CA THR A 75 35.41 -19.71 -30.57
C THR A 75 33.91 -20.01 -30.74
N ARG A 76 33.45 -21.21 -30.34
CA ARG A 76 32.03 -21.58 -30.39
C ARG A 76 31.17 -20.70 -29.47
N LYS A 77 31.73 -20.22 -28.36
CA LYS A 77 31.09 -19.24 -27.45
C LYS A 77 31.21 -17.79 -27.93
N ARG A 78 31.78 -17.56 -29.11
CA ARG A 78 31.93 -16.24 -29.74
C ARG A 78 32.76 -15.26 -28.91
N LEU A 79 33.77 -15.77 -28.20
CA LEU A 79 34.77 -14.89 -27.57
C LEU A 79 35.57 -14.15 -28.65
N ARG A 80 35.96 -12.90 -28.35
CA ARG A 80 36.82 -12.11 -29.24
C ARG A 80 38.22 -12.74 -29.33
N PRO A 81 38.97 -12.54 -30.43
CA PRO A 81 40.31 -13.10 -30.58
C PRO A 81 41.24 -12.81 -29.39
N GLU A 82 41.19 -11.59 -28.82
CA GLU A 82 42.01 -11.25 -27.65
C GLU A 82 41.64 -12.09 -26.41
N GLN A 83 40.35 -12.38 -26.23
CA GLN A 83 39.84 -13.18 -25.11
C GLN A 83 40.18 -14.67 -25.28
N VAL A 84 40.21 -15.17 -26.52
CA VAL A 84 40.65 -16.55 -26.80
C VAL A 84 42.12 -16.73 -26.44
N ALA A 85 42.97 -15.78 -26.84
CA ALA A 85 44.40 -15.79 -26.48
C ALA A 85 44.62 -15.72 -24.95
N GLU A 86 43.81 -14.92 -24.24
CA GLU A 86 43.86 -14.83 -22.78
C GLU A 86 43.46 -16.16 -22.10
N VAL A 87 42.43 -16.85 -22.61
CA VAL A 87 42.01 -18.16 -22.12
C VAL A 87 43.10 -19.21 -22.35
N GLU A 88 43.70 -19.26 -23.54
CA GLU A 88 44.82 -20.18 -23.84
C GLU A 88 46.05 -19.90 -22.96
N SER A 89 46.37 -18.63 -22.73
CA SER A 89 47.42 -18.22 -21.79
C SER A 89 47.10 -18.65 -20.36
N PHE A 90 45.86 -18.48 -19.89
CA PHE A 90 45.44 -18.88 -18.55
C PHE A 90 45.64 -20.38 -18.33
N PHE A 91 45.20 -21.24 -19.27
CA PHE A 91 45.39 -22.68 -19.12
C PHE A 91 46.85 -23.12 -19.22
N SER A 92 47.70 -22.34 -19.89
CA SER A 92 49.14 -22.61 -20.00
C SER A 92 49.93 -22.27 -18.73
N ASP A 93 49.37 -21.44 -17.84
CA ASP A 93 50.03 -21.04 -16.59
C ASP A 93 50.00 -22.13 -15.50
N PRO A 94 50.94 -22.13 -14.53
CA PRO A 94 50.86 -22.99 -13.36
C PRO A 94 49.59 -22.73 -12.53
N PHE A 95 49.06 -23.78 -11.89
CA PHE A 95 47.82 -23.69 -11.12
C PHE A 95 47.77 -22.55 -10.07
N PRO A 96 48.83 -22.29 -9.27
CA PRO A 96 48.81 -21.14 -8.36
C PRO A 96 48.63 -19.78 -9.07
N VAL A 97 49.21 -19.64 -10.27
CA VAL A 97 49.08 -18.44 -11.10
C VAL A 97 47.67 -18.34 -11.68
N GLN A 98 47.07 -19.45 -12.11
CA GLN A 98 45.67 -19.51 -12.53
C GLN A 98 44.73 -19.04 -11.41
N MET A 99 44.92 -19.54 -10.19
CA MET A 99 44.12 -19.13 -9.04
C MET A 99 44.29 -17.65 -8.71
N ALA A 100 45.52 -17.13 -8.78
CA ALA A 100 45.78 -15.70 -8.60
C ALA A 100 45.09 -14.85 -9.67
N LYS A 101 45.17 -15.25 -10.95
CA LYS A 101 44.48 -14.57 -12.07
C LYS A 101 42.95 -14.57 -11.87
N LEU A 102 42.38 -15.70 -11.47
CA LEU A 102 40.94 -15.81 -11.19
C LEU A 102 40.52 -14.85 -10.07
N PHE A 103 41.27 -14.82 -8.97
CA PHE A 103 41.00 -13.91 -7.85
C PHE A 103 41.09 -12.44 -8.27
N VAL A 104 42.12 -12.06 -9.04
CA VAL A 104 42.27 -10.70 -9.58
C VAL A 104 41.07 -10.35 -10.48
N ASN A 105 40.62 -11.27 -11.34
CA ASN A 105 39.46 -11.05 -12.19
C ASN A 105 38.15 -10.92 -11.40
N VAL A 106 37.98 -11.68 -10.31
CA VAL A 106 36.85 -11.49 -9.38
C VAL A 106 36.87 -10.08 -8.78
N LYS A 107 38.04 -9.61 -8.33
CA LYS A 107 38.19 -8.23 -7.80
C LYS A 107 38.00 -7.15 -8.86
N ALA A 108 38.47 -7.36 -10.09
CA ALA A 108 38.21 -6.46 -11.20
C ALA A 108 36.71 -6.38 -11.54
N ASN A 109 36.01 -7.52 -11.51
CA ASN A 109 34.56 -7.58 -11.72
C ASN A 109 33.78 -6.93 -10.57
N GLU A 110 34.18 -7.11 -9.31
CA GLU A 110 33.62 -6.38 -8.16
C GLU A 110 33.77 -4.86 -8.36
N ASN A 111 34.93 -4.39 -8.79
CA ASN A 111 35.19 -2.98 -9.08
C ASN A 111 34.34 -2.46 -10.26
N ALA A 112 34.21 -3.24 -11.33
CA ALA A 112 33.36 -2.89 -12.47
C ALA A 112 31.89 -2.82 -12.06
N LEU A 113 31.41 -3.78 -11.26
CA LEU A 113 30.05 -3.81 -10.72
C LEU A 113 29.79 -2.59 -9.82
N ALA A 114 30.74 -2.24 -8.94
CA ALA A 114 30.66 -1.04 -8.12
C ALA A 114 30.58 0.24 -8.97
N LYS A 115 31.35 0.33 -10.06
CA LYS A 115 31.27 1.44 -11.03
C LYS A 115 29.91 1.49 -11.72
N PHE A 116 29.37 0.35 -12.16
CA PHE A 116 28.04 0.28 -12.76
C PHE A 116 26.94 0.69 -11.77
N GLN A 117 27.04 0.27 -10.50
CA GLN A 117 26.12 0.68 -9.44
C GLN A 117 26.22 2.18 -9.15
N ALA A 118 27.44 2.73 -9.08
CA ALA A 118 27.67 4.15 -8.89
C ALA A 118 27.18 5.01 -10.08
N ALA A 119 27.24 4.46 -11.30
CA ALA A 119 26.74 5.09 -12.51
C ALA A 119 25.24 4.85 -12.76
N LYS A 120 24.54 4.09 -11.90
CA LYS A 120 23.11 3.83 -12.08
C LYS A 120 22.37 5.18 -12.02
N PRO A 121 21.59 5.53 -13.06
CA PRO A 121 20.85 6.78 -13.05
C PRO A 121 19.89 6.80 -11.86
N LYS A 122 19.70 7.98 -11.27
CA LYS A 122 18.70 8.16 -10.21
C LYS A 122 17.34 7.74 -10.77
N PHE A 123 16.59 6.98 -9.98
CA PHE A 123 15.26 6.56 -10.38
C PHE A 123 14.37 7.80 -10.53
N GLU A 124 13.72 7.90 -11.69
CA GLU A 124 12.76 8.96 -12.00
C GLU A 124 11.42 8.35 -12.38
N ILE A 125 10.34 8.87 -11.78
CA ILE A 125 8.98 8.44 -12.10
C ILE A 125 8.62 9.00 -13.48
N ASN A 126 8.35 8.12 -14.44
CA ASN A 126 7.89 8.55 -15.76
C ASN A 126 6.51 9.23 -15.70
N SER A 127 6.17 9.99 -16.75
CA SER A 127 4.93 10.80 -16.79
C SER A 127 3.65 9.97 -16.77
N ASP A 128 3.67 8.77 -17.35
CA ASP A 128 2.53 7.86 -17.38
C ASP A 128 2.25 7.27 -15.98
N LEU A 129 3.29 6.77 -15.30
CA LEU A 129 3.23 6.31 -13.92
C LEU A 129 2.76 7.42 -12.98
N LYS A 130 3.25 8.67 -13.14
CA LYS A 130 2.73 9.83 -12.38
C LYS A 130 1.22 10.01 -12.59
N THR A 131 0.74 9.87 -13.82
CA THR A 131 -0.68 10.04 -14.15
C THR A 131 -1.53 8.92 -13.52
N ASN A 132 -1.09 7.68 -13.64
CA ASN A 132 -1.78 6.52 -13.06
C ASN A 132 -1.77 6.54 -11.53
N LEU A 133 -0.63 6.87 -10.90
CA LEU A 133 -0.54 7.07 -9.44
C LEU A 133 -1.46 8.20 -8.97
N THR A 134 -1.55 9.30 -9.71
CA THR A 134 -2.47 10.39 -9.38
C THR A 134 -3.93 9.93 -9.45
N ARG A 135 -4.30 9.22 -10.52
CA ARG A 135 -5.65 8.66 -10.69
C ARG A 135 -6.00 7.69 -9.57
N ALA A 136 -5.11 6.74 -9.28
CA ALA A 136 -5.28 5.75 -8.22
C ALA A 136 -5.39 6.41 -6.84
N THR A 137 -4.57 7.42 -6.57
CA THR A 137 -4.64 8.19 -5.32
C THR A 137 -5.99 8.87 -5.15
N ASN A 138 -6.50 9.52 -6.19
CA ASN A 138 -7.77 10.23 -6.14
C ASN A 138 -8.96 9.28 -6.02
N ALA A 139 -8.93 8.15 -6.72
CA ALA A 139 -9.95 7.11 -6.60
C ALA A 139 -9.90 6.40 -5.23
N THR A 140 -8.71 6.20 -4.66
CA THR A 140 -8.55 5.69 -3.28
C THR A 140 -9.16 6.64 -2.25
N LEU A 141 -8.94 7.96 -2.39
CA LEU A 141 -9.57 8.96 -1.53
C LEU A 141 -11.09 9.03 -1.68
N CYS A 142 -11.63 8.60 -2.83
CA CYS A 142 -13.08 8.51 -3.03
C CYS A 142 -13.64 7.10 -2.73
N SER A 143 -12.79 6.15 -2.36
CA SER A 143 -13.23 4.80 -2.00
C SER A 143 -14.07 4.84 -0.73
N ILE A 144 -15.17 4.08 -0.75
CA ILE A 144 -16.00 3.86 0.43
C ILE A 144 -15.32 2.91 1.44
N GLN A 145 -14.30 2.17 1.00
CA GLN A 145 -13.56 1.20 1.82
C GLN A 145 -12.35 1.81 2.52
N ILE A 146 -11.94 3.04 2.17
CA ILE A 146 -10.74 3.66 2.75
C ILE A 146 -10.79 3.66 4.28
N THR A 147 -9.75 3.11 4.89
CA THR A 147 -9.66 2.94 6.35
C THR A 147 -9.37 4.27 7.04
N GLN A 148 -8.39 4.99 6.53
CA GLN A 148 -7.94 6.29 7.02
C GLN A 148 -7.52 7.19 5.84
N TYR A 149 -7.87 8.47 5.90
CA TYR A 149 -7.47 9.51 4.95
C TYR A 149 -6.05 10.03 5.23
N ARG A 150 -5.57 9.90 6.47
CA ARG A 150 -4.22 10.28 6.88
C ARG A 150 -3.41 9.07 7.30
N GLY A 151 -2.10 9.12 7.05
CA GLY A 151 -1.14 8.12 7.49
C GLY A 151 -0.72 7.18 6.36
N GLU A 152 -0.18 6.02 6.75
CA GLU A 152 0.39 5.03 5.84
C GLU A 152 -0.67 4.13 5.19
N ALA A 153 -1.87 4.02 5.78
CA ALA A 153 -2.92 3.12 5.27
C ALA A 153 -3.25 3.39 3.79
N ALA A 154 -3.57 4.65 3.43
CA ALA A 154 -3.88 5.02 2.05
C ALA A 154 -2.68 4.87 1.11
N LYS A 155 -1.45 5.12 1.59
CA LYS A 155 -0.24 4.91 0.78
C LYS A 155 -0.04 3.42 0.47
N ASN A 156 -0.25 2.56 1.47
CA ASN A 156 -0.15 1.11 1.33
C ASN A 156 -1.23 0.56 0.38
N ASP A 157 -2.45 1.11 0.40
CA ASP A 157 -3.50 0.78 -0.58
C ASP A 157 -3.01 1.09 -2.01
N ILE A 158 -2.47 2.29 -2.23
CA ILE A 158 -1.99 2.72 -3.55
C ILE A 158 -0.76 1.92 -3.99
N GLN A 159 0.14 1.58 -3.07
CA GLN A 159 1.29 0.72 -3.35
C GLN A 159 0.85 -0.70 -3.73
N THR A 160 -0.18 -1.23 -3.07
CA THR A 160 -0.74 -2.54 -3.41
C THR A 160 -1.31 -2.53 -4.83
N LEU A 161 -2.04 -1.47 -5.20
CA LEU A 161 -2.53 -1.27 -6.57
C LEU A 161 -1.38 -1.15 -7.58
N LEU A 162 -0.32 -0.39 -7.25
CA LEU A 162 0.86 -0.26 -8.11
C LEU A 162 1.51 -1.62 -8.41
N THR A 163 1.75 -2.43 -7.37
CA THR A 163 2.34 -3.77 -7.50
C THR A 163 1.44 -4.71 -8.29
N ARG A 164 0.11 -4.61 -8.10
CA ARG A 164 -0.87 -5.42 -8.81
C ARG A 164 -0.95 -5.10 -10.30
N HIS A 165 -1.02 -3.83 -10.67
CA HIS A 165 -1.27 -3.42 -12.05
C HIS A 165 -0.01 -3.09 -12.87
N ARG A 166 1.15 -2.88 -12.22
CA ARG A 166 2.43 -2.60 -12.88
C ARG A 166 2.36 -1.44 -13.90
N TRP A 167 1.68 -0.36 -13.54
CA TRP A 167 1.44 0.78 -14.45
C TRP A 167 2.72 1.35 -15.08
N GLY A 168 2.64 1.78 -16.34
CA GLY A 168 3.66 2.61 -17.00
C GLY A 168 5.07 2.03 -17.03
N ASN A 169 5.21 0.73 -17.33
CA ASN A 169 6.49 0.00 -17.32
C ASN A 169 7.17 -0.04 -15.95
N PHE A 170 6.39 -0.19 -14.88
CA PHE A 170 6.95 -0.48 -13.55
C PHE A 170 7.67 -1.84 -13.57
N VAL A 171 9.00 -1.79 -13.76
CA VAL A 171 9.85 -2.96 -14.01
C VAL A 171 9.82 -3.93 -12.83
N ALA A 172 9.78 -5.23 -13.12
CA ALA A 172 9.88 -6.25 -12.09
C ALA A 172 11.18 -6.07 -11.27
N GLY A 173 11.06 -6.15 -9.94
CA GLY A 173 12.18 -5.94 -9.02
C GLY A 173 12.36 -4.50 -8.53
N THR A 174 11.68 -3.49 -9.10
CA THR A 174 11.70 -2.12 -8.55
C THR A 174 11.14 -2.07 -7.11
N GLU A 175 10.27 -3.00 -6.73
CA GLU A 175 9.72 -3.13 -5.37
C GLU A 175 10.78 -3.44 -4.31
N HIS A 176 11.88 -4.07 -4.73
CA HIS A 176 13.01 -4.38 -3.86
C HIS A 176 14.06 -3.26 -3.85
N ASP A 177 13.95 -2.29 -4.77
CA ASP A 177 14.80 -1.10 -4.78
C ASP A 177 14.21 -0.04 -3.84
N LYS A 178 14.70 -0.03 -2.59
CA LYS A 178 14.26 0.90 -1.55
C LYS A 178 14.31 2.36 -2.02
N ALA A 179 15.36 2.77 -2.73
CA ALA A 179 15.50 4.15 -3.17
C ALA A 179 14.42 4.52 -4.20
N ALA A 180 14.08 3.61 -5.11
CA ALA A 180 12.99 3.82 -6.05
C ALA A 180 11.62 3.88 -5.33
N MET A 181 11.39 2.96 -4.38
CA MET A 181 10.15 2.94 -3.60
C MET A 181 9.98 4.18 -2.72
N ASP A 182 11.05 4.71 -2.12
CA ASP A 182 11.03 5.96 -1.35
C ASP A 182 10.61 7.15 -2.23
N VAL A 183 11.11 7.21 -3.48
CA VAL A 183 10.72 8.24 -4.45
C VAL A 183 9.23 8.12 -4.82
N ILE A 184 8.74 6.90 -5.05
CA ILE A 184 7.32 6.63 -5.35
C ILE A 184 6.42 6.98 -4.17
N GLN A 185 6.76 6.52 -2.96
CA GLN A 185 5.99 6.79 -1.75
C GLN A 185 5.95 8.29 -1.43
N LYS A 186 7.05 9.00 -1.64
CA LYS A 186 7.08 10.46 -1.54
C LYS A 186 6.10 11.11 -2.51
N PHE A 187 6.13 10.72 -3.79
CA PHE A 187 5.20 11.23 -4.79
C PHE A 187 3.74 10.95 -4.43
N ILE A 188 3.41 9.72 -3.99
CA ILE A 188 2.06 9.37 -3.51
C ILE A 188 1.66 10.26 -2.32
N GLY A 189 2.56 10.47 -1.36
CA GLY A 189 2.34 11.34 -0.20
C GLY A 189 2.05 12.80 -0.58
N ASP A 190 2.76 13.32 -1.57
CA ASP A 190 2.56 14.67 -2.11
C ASP A 190 1.17 14.77 -2.77
N VAL A 191 0.78 13.80 -3.62
CA VAL A 191 -0.54 13.77 -4.25
C VAL A 191 -1.65 13.65 -3.21
N LEU A 192 -1.54 12.74 -2.23
CA LEU A 192 -2.51 12.61 -1.13
C LEU A 192 -2.70 13.93 -0.38
N THR A 193 -1.62 14.68 -0.16
CA THR A 193 -1.67 15.98 0.51
C THR A 193 -2.36 17.03 -0.34
N GLN A 194 -2.05 17.10 -1.64
CA GLN A 194 -2.68 18.01 -2.58
C GLN A 194 -4.18 17.72 -2.76
N SER A 195 -4.55 16.45 -2.94
CA SER A 195 -5.94 16.03 -3.13
C SER A 195 -6.79 16.28 -1.88
N ARG A 196 -6.27 15.99 -0.68
CA ARG A 196 -6.92 16.37 0.57
C ARG A 196 -7.10 17.89 0.70
N SER A 197 -6.07 18.67 0.37
CA SER A 197 -6.17 20.14 0.36
C SER A 197 -7.27 20.62 -0.60
N ALA A 198 -7.39 20.01 -1.77
CA ALA A 198 -8.45 20.31 -2.74
C ALA A 198 -9.84 19.98 -2.18
N ILE A 199 -10.04 18.79 -1.62
CA ILE A 199 -11.30 18.38 -0.97
C ILE A 199 -11.69 19.38 0.13
N LYS A 200 -10.75 19.70 1.03
CA LYS A 200 -10.99 20.66 2.12
C LYS A 200 -11.41 22.03 1.61
N LYS A 201 -10.78 22.53 0.53
CA LYS A 201 -11.14 23.82 -0.06
C LYS A 201 -12.56 23.83 -0.63
N GLU A 202 -13.00 22.74 -1.26
CA GLU A 202 -14.37 22.65 -1.76
C GLU A 202 -15.41 22.54 -0.63
N ILE A 203 -15.09 21.82 0.46
CA ILE A 203 -15.93 21.78 1.67
C ILE A 203 -16.07 23.19 2.26
N VAL A 204 -14.96 23.91 2.41
CA VAL A 204 -14.94 25.31 2.88
C VAL A 204 -15.88 26.17 2.04
N LYS A 205 -15.75 26.15 0.71
CA LYS A 205 -16.59 26.93 -0.20
C LYS A 205 -18.08 26.59 -0.11
N SER A 206 -18.41 25.34 0.27
CA SER A 206 -19.79 24.87 0.35
C SER A 206 -20.56 25.41 1.55
N VAL A 207 -19.88 25.84 2.61
CA VAL A 207 -20.51 26.29 3.88
C VAL A 207 -20.09 27.68 4.36
N GLU A 208 -18.91 28.18 3.96
CA GLU A 208 -18.43 29.50 4.40
C GLU A 208 -18.87 30.60 3.45
N THR A 209 -19.27 31.75 3.99
CA THR A 209 -19.53 32.96 3.21
C THR A 209 -18.28 33.29 2.38
N ALA A 210 -18.49 33.75 1.13
CA ALA A 210 -17.35 34.17 0.32
C ALA A 210 -16.61 35.28 1.09
N LYS A 211 -15.35 35.05 1.48
CA LYS A 211 -14.55 36.06 2.17
C LYS A 211 -14.60 37.35 1.38
N GLN A 212 -15.23 38.38 1.93
CA GLN A 212 -15.08 39.71 1.36
C GLN A 212 -13.60 40.05 1.51
N LYS A 213 -12.91 40.36 0.40
CA LYS A 213 -11.45 40.53 0.32
C LYS A 213 -10.84 41.57 1.28
N LYS A 214 -11.65 42.27 2.09
CA LYS A 214 -11.25 43.37 2.98
C LYS A 214 -11.78 43.29 4.42
N SER A 215 -12.65 42.34 4.80
CA SER A 215 -13.16 42.26 6.17
C SER A 215 -12.25 41.39 7.03
N GLN A 216 -11.82 41.90 8.18
CA GLN A 216 -11.03 41.17 9.19
C GLN A 216 -11.88 40.20 10.01
N ASP A 217 -13.18 40.13 9.73
CA ASP A 217 -14.13 39.30 10.46
C ASP A 217 -13.77 37.80 10.34
N PRO A 218 -13.94 37.03 11.43
CA PRO A 218 -13.72 35.59 11.40
C PRO A 218 -14.63 34.91 10.37
N PRO A 219 -14.22 33.77 9.79
CA PRO A 219 -15.05 33.03 8.85
C PRO A 219 -16.40 32.69 9.50
N SER A 220 -17.49 33.13 8.88
CA SER A 220 -18.85 32.84 9.32
C SER A 220 -19.50 31.82 8.40
N LEU A 221 -20.35 30.96 8.99
CA LEU A 221 -21.21 30.07 8.23
C LEU A 221 -22.21 30.88 7.42
N ARG A 222 -22.51 30.41 6.21
CA ARG A 222 -23.65 30.91 5.46
C ARG A 222 -24.96 30.51 6.15
N PRO A 223 -26.09 31.15 5.80
CA PRO A 223 -27.40 30.60 6.16
C PRO A 223 -27.55 29.19 5.58
N ASP A 224 -28.05 28.26 6.40
CA ASP A 224 -28.12 26.82 6.09
C ASP A 224 -28.76 26.52 4.71
N HIS A 225 -29.77 27.29 4.29
CA HIS A 225 -30.48 27.14 3.01
C HIS A 225 -29.68 27.58 1.76
N THR A 226 -28.51 28.19 1.94
CA THR A 226 -27.64 28.65 0.85
C THR A 226 -26.40 27.78 0.67
N HIS A 227 -26.31 26.70 1.44
CA HIS A 227 -25.21 25.75 1.33
C HIS A 227 -25.35 24.95 0.02
N THR A 228 -24.22 24.55 -0.55
CA THR A 228 -24.22 23.64 -1.70
C THR A 228 -24.80 22.28 -1.26
N THR A 229 -25.67 21.68 -2.08
CA THR A 229 -26.20 20.35 -1.76
C THR A 229 -25.06 19.33 -1.69
N ILE A 230 -25.26 18.25 -0.93
CA ILE A 230 -24.20 17.25 -0.77
C ILE A 230 -23.80 16.58 -2.08
N TYR A 231 -24.78 16.37 -2.98
CA TYR A 231 -24.54 15.81 -4.30
C TYR A 231 -23.71 16.77 -5.17
N GLN A 232 -24.08 18.04 -5.25
CA GLN A 232 -23.32 19.06 -5.99
C GLN A 232 -21.90 19.24 -5.44
N LEU A 233 -21.72 19.20 -4.12
CA LEU A 233 -20.41 19.25 -3.48
C LEU A 233 -19.57 18.04 -3.88
N THR A 234 -20.14 16.84 -3.77
CA THR A 234 -19.45 15.58 -4.14
C THR A 234 -19.06 15.60 -5.62
N LYS A 235 -19.95 16.03 -6.51
CA LYS A 235 -19.69 16.20 -7.94
C LYS A 235 -18.53 17.17 -8.20
N THR A 236 -18.52 18.30 -7.52
CA THR A 236 -17.45 19.31 -7.64
C THR A 236 -16.12 18.76 -7.17
N ILE A 237 -16.09 18.04 -6.05
CA ILE A 237 -14.88 17.37 -5.54
C ILE A 237 -14.34 16.36 -6.56
N VAL A 238 -15.18 15.45 -7.06
CA VAL A 238 -14.79 14.45 -8.06
C VAL A 238 -14.24 15.12 -9.32
N GLN A 239 -14.92 16.15 -9.84
CA GLN A 239 -14.45 16.91 -11.01
C GLN A 239 -13.09 17.58 -10.78
N LYS A 240 -12.87 18.17 -9.59
CA LYS A 240 -11.60 18.81 -9.24
C LYS A 240 -10.46 17.80 -9.09
N LEU A 241 -10.71 16.68 -8.42
CA LEU A 241 -9.71 15.60 -8.30
C LEU A 241 -9.39 14.98 -9.66
N SER A 242 -10.35 14.97 -10.58
CA SER A 242 -10.13 14.44 -11.92
C SER A 242 -9.35 15.39 -12.83
N GLY A 243 -9.03 16.61 -12.37
CA GLY A 243 -8.35 17.64 -13.17
C GLY A 243 -9.15 18.03 -14.41
N GLY A 244 -10.48 17.91 -14.38
CA GLY A 244 -11.36 18.10 -15.54
C GLY A 244 -11.26 17.00 -16.59
N LYS A 245 -10.42 15.98 -16.41
CA LYS A 245 -10.40 14.79 -17.26
C LYS A 245 -11.55 13.87 -16.88
N ALA A 246 -11.99 13.03 -17.82
CA ALA A 246 -12.97 11.98 -17.59
C ALA A 246 -12.36 10.84 -16.73
N ILE A 247 -12.04 11.12 -15.46
CA ILE A 247 -11.92 10.08 -14.46
C ILE A 247 -13.31 9.98 -13.86
N SER A 248 -14.05 8.96 -14.29
CA SER A 248 -15.41 8.77 -13.78
C SER A 248 -15.36 8.00 -12.48
N ILE A 249 -15.17 8.74 -11.38
CA ILE A 249 -15.46 8.21 -10.05
C ILE A 249 -16.98 8.29 -9.89
N PRO A 250 -17.68 7.16 -9.72
CA PRO A 250 -19.11 7.19 -9.58
C PRO A 250 -19.54 7.95 -8.32
N ILE A 251 -20.51 8.84 -8.48
CA ILE A 251 -21.10 9.58 -7.36
C ILE A 251 -22.19 8.70 -6.77
N THR A 252 -21.83 7.90 -5.77
CA THR A 252 -22.76 7.02 -5.05
C THR A 252 -23.31 7.70 -3.79
N PRO A 253 -24.44 7.23 -3.23
CA PRO A 253 -24.92 7.69 -1.94
C PRO A 253 -23.89 7.49 -0.82
N ALA A 254 -23.12 6.40 -0.88
CA ALA A 254 -22.06 6.11 0.09
C ALA A 254 -20.90 7.12 0.00
N LEU A 255 -20.49 7.53 -1.21
CA LEU A 255 -19.50 8.60 -1.37
C LEU A 255 -20.03 9.94 -0.85
N CYS A 256 -21.30 10.28 -1.14
CA CYS A 256 -21.93 11.48 -0.57
C CYS A 256 -21.95 11.46 0.96
N ALA A 257 -22.21 10.30 1.58
CA ALA A 257 -22.17 10.17 3.04
C ALA A 257 -20.77 10.40 3.63
N ARG A 258 -19.71 9.96 2.93
CA ARG A 258 -18.31 10.25 3.31
C ARG A 258 -18.01 11.74 3.26
N VAL A 259 -18.42 12.42 2.19
CA VAL A 259 -18.27 13.88 2.06
C VAL A 259 -19.08 14.62 3.14
N ALA A 260 -20.29 14.14 3.46
CA ALA A 260 -21.13 14.69 4.51
C ALA A 260 -20.47 14.61 5.89
N MET A 261 -19.80 13.50 6.19
CA MET A 261 -19.01 13.35 7.42
C MET A 261 -17.83 14.34 7.48
N MET A 262 -17.11 14.56 6.37
CA MET A 262 -16.05 15.58 6.33
C MET A 262 -16.62 16.99 6.55
N ARG A 263 -17.76 17.29 5.93
CA ARG A 263 -18.47 18.57 6.10
C ARG A 263 -18.95 18.78 7.54
N LYS A 264 -19.51 17.76 8.18
CA LYS A 264 -19.93 17.76 9.60
C LYS A 264 -18.79 18.25 10.49
N TRP A 265 -17.58 17.72 10.35
CA TRP A 265 -16.44 18.11 11.18
C TRP A 265 -15.92 19.51 10.87
N HIS A 266 -15.92 19.92 9.59
CA HIS A 266 -15.56 21.29 9.22
C HIS A 266 -16.53 22.31 9.82
N VAL A 267 -17.83 22.05 9.74
CA VAL A 267 -18.87 22.92 10.31
C VAL A 267 -18.74 23.00 11.84
N ARG A 268 -18.59 21.86 12.53
CA ARG A 268 -18.37 21.85 13.99
C ARG A 268 -17.16 22.69 14.42
N ARG A 269 -16.11 22.69 13.61
CA ARG A 269 -14.90 23.50 13.85
C ARG A 269 -15.19 24.99 13.75
N ILE A 270 -15.94 25.43 12.73
CA ILE A 270 -16.33 26.85 12.59
C ILE A 270 -17.26 27.28 13.73
N GLU A 271 -18.19 26.41 14.13
CA GLU A 271 -19.13 26.69 15.23
C GLU A 271 -18.49 26.69 16.62
N ASN A 272 -17.18 26.41 16.74
CA ASN A 272 -16.48 26.19 18.00
C ASN A 272 -17.18 25.14 18.90
N LYS A 273 -17.79 24.12 18.28
CA LYS A 273 -18.49 23.00 18.96
C LYS A 273 -17.60 21.76 19.09
N LEU A 274 -16.27 21.95 19.06
CA LEU A 274 -15.32 20.87 19.28
C LEU A 274 -15.13 20.65 20.78
N SER A 275 -15.01 19.38 21.19
CA SER A 275 -14.54 19.04 22.54
C SER A 275 -13.13 19.59 22.75
N PRO A 276 -12.72 19.95 23.99
CA PRO A 276 -11.35 20.37 24.29
C PRO A 276 -10.30 19.36 23.79
N GLU A 277 -10.61 18.07 23.83
CA GLU A 277 -9.73 16.98 23.35
C GLU A 277 -9.55 16.97 21.82
N ASP A 278 -10.47 17.60 21.09
CA ASP A 278 -10.51 17.63 19.63
C ASP A 278 -10.02 18.96 19.04
N ALA A 279 -9.91 20.01 19.85
CA ALA A 279 -9.55 21.37 19.40
C ALA A 279 -8.17 21.44 18.72
N GLY A 280 -7.23 20.57 19.11
CA GLY A 280 -5.89 20.48 18.52
C GLY A 280 -5.81 19.59 17.27
N LYS A 281 -6.83 18.79 16.98
CA LYS A 281 -6.78 17.80 15.91
C LYS A 281 -7.02 18.45 14.53
N SER A 282 -6.30 17.94 13.54
CA SER A 282 -6.55 18.23 12.13
C SER A 282 -7.89 17.66 11.70
N LEU A 283 -8.50 18.24 10.66
CA LEU A 283 -9.77 17.75 10.09
C LEU A 283 -9.71 16.24 9.76
N TRP A 284 -8.60 15.78 9.19
CA TRP A 284 -8.44 14.39 8.76
C TRP A 284 -8.34 13.42 9.93
N GLU A 285 -7.68 13.81 11.04
CA GLU A 285 -7.64 12.98 12.25
C GLU A 285 -9.04 12.78 12.85
N LEU A 286 -9.86 13.83 12.87
CA LEU A 286 -11.25 13.74 13.36
C LEU A 286 -12.12 12.85 12.46
N VAL A 287 -11.95 12.97 11.14
CA VAL A 287 -12.63 12.10 10.18
C VAL A 287 -12.19 10.65 10.36
N ASP A 288 -10.89 10.39 10.49
CA ASP A 288 -10.34 9.04 10.67
C ASP A 288 -10.78 8.41 12.00
N GLN A 289 -10.88 9.21 13.06
CA GLN A 289 -11.41 8.79 14.35
C GLN A 289 -12.89 8.38 14.23
N ASP A 290 -13.75 9.19 13.59
CA ASP A 290 -15.16 8.84 13.36
C ASP A 290 -15.30 7.56 12.51
N LEU A 291 -14.43 7.39 11.50
CA LEU A 291 -14.38 6.15 10.69
C LEU A 291 -14.05 4.92 11.51
N GLN A 292 -13.06 5.04 12.40
CA GLN A 292 -12.67 3.96 13.28
C GLN A 292 -13.80 3.62 14.25
N ILE A 293 -14.44 4.62 14.86
CA ILE A 293 -15.58 4.42 15.76
C ILE A 293 -16.72 3.69 15.06
N ILE A 294 -17.11 4.12 13.85
CA ILE A 294 -18.18 3.46 13.08
C ILE A 294 -17.87 1.98 12.85
N ARG A 295 -16.63 1.65 12.49
CA ARG A 295 -16.20 0.25 12.26
C ARG A 295 -16.16 -0.56 13.55
N THR A 296 -15.62 -0.01 14.64
CA THR A 296 -15.56 -0.68 15.93
C THR A 296 -16.97 -0.97 16.45
N VAL A 297 -17.89 0.00 16.35
CA VAL A 297 -19.29 -0.18 16.75
C VAL A 297 -19.98 -1.21 15.87
N ALA A 298 -19.74 -1.20 14.55
CA ALA A 298 -20.32 -2.20 13.65
C ALA A 298 -19.89 -3.64 14.00
N ARG A 299 -18.66 -3.82 14.47
CA ARG A 299 -18.07 -5.12 14.86
C ARG A 299 -18.44 -5.62 16.25
N LYS A 300 -19.03 -4.77 17.11
CA LYS A 300 -19.18 -5.06 18.55
C LYS A 300 -19.96 -6.35 18.85
N ASP A 301 -20.81 -6.83 17.93
CA ASP A 301 -21.70 -7.97 18.17
C ASP A 301 -21.73 -9.00 17.02
N THR A 302 -20.80 -8.92 16.07
CA THR A 302 -20.76 -9.84 14.93
C THR A 302 -19.39 -9.83 14.24
N GLU A 303 -18.93 -11.01 13.84
CA GLU A 303 -17.75 -11.20 12.99
C GLU A 303 -18.13 -11.38 11.50
N ASP A 304 -19.42 -11.50 11.19
CA ASP A 304 -19.90 -11.62 9.81
C ASP A 304 -19.67 -10.31 9.04
N SER A 305 -18.79 -10.37 8.03
CA SER A 305 -18.41 -9.24 7.19
C SER A 305 -19.63 -8.59 6.50
N ALA A 306 -20.62 -9.39 6.08
CA ALA A 306 -21.82 -8.86 5.43
C ALA A 306 -22.68 -8.03 6.39
N GLU A 307 -22.85 -8.49 7.63
CA GLU A 307 -23.59 -7.76 8.67
C GLU A 307 -22.83 -6.50 9.12
N ILE A 308 -21.48 -6.58 9.24
CA ILE A 308 -20.64 -5.40 9.51
C ILE A 308 -20.84 -4.34 8.41
N ALA A 309 -20.81 -4.74 7.14
CA ALA A 309 -21.01 -3.84 6.00
C ALA A 309 -22.39 -3.15 6.04
N LYS A 310 -23.46 -3.89 6.37
CA LYS A 310 -24.81 -3.32 6.55
C LYS A 310 -24.87 -2.29 7.68
N ARG A 311 -24.26 -2.59 8.83
CA ARG A 311 -24.20 -1.66 9.98
C ARG A 311 -23.43 -0.39 9.66
N VAL A 312 -22.30 -0.51 8.97
CA VAL A 312 -21.52 0.64 8.47
C VAL A 312 -22.34 1.47 7.49
N ALA A 313 -23.00 0.83 6.52
CA ALA A 313 -23.86 1.51 5.54
C ALA A 313 -25.01 2.27 6.22
N LYS A 314 -25.66 1.66 7.23
CA LYS A 314 -26.71 2.31 8.04
C LYS A 314 -26.20 3.54 8.79
N ALA A 315 -25.00 3.48 9.37
CA ALA A 315 -24.38 4.62 10.06
C ALA A 315 -24.13 5.78 9.08
N PHE A 316 -23.61 5.49 7.88
CA PHE A 316 -23.40 6.49 6.84
C PHE A 316 -24.69 7.08 6.28
N ALA A 317 -25.73 6.27 6.09
CA ALA A 317 -27.05 6.76 5.70
C ALA A 317 -27.58 7.78 6.72
N ALA A 318 -27.46 7.50 8.02
CA ALA A 318 -27.87 8.43 9.06
C ALA A 318 -27.05 9.74 9.07
N ILE A 319 -25.75 9.69 8.72
CA ILE A 319 -24.93 10.90 8.55
C ILE A 319 -25.41 11.72 7.35
N LEU A 320 -25.66 11.07 6.22
CA LEU A 320 -26.15 11.71 5.00
C LEU A 320 -27.51 12.37 5.22
N ASP A 321 -28.43 11.71 5.93
CA ASP A 321 -29.75 12.27 6.23
C ASP A 321 -29.67 13.52 7.13
N LYS A 322 -28.78 13.51 8.13
CA LYS A 322 -28.54 14.68 8.98
C LYS A 322 -27.99 15.84 8.17
N ASP A 323 -27.07 15.56 7.27
CA ASP A 323 -26.46 16.56 6.39
C ASP A 323 -27.48 17.15 5.40
N ARG A 324 -28.34 16.32 4.77
CA ARG A 324 -29.45 16.75 3.92
C ARG A 324 -30.47 17.61 4.67
N LYS A 325 -30.85 17.22 5.90
CA LYS A 325 -31.76 18.02 6.75
C LYS A 325 -31.17 19.38 7.09
N ARG A 326 -29.86 19.46 7.31
CA ARG A 326 -29.19 20.71 7.71
C ARG A 326 -28.90 21.63 6.53
N HIS A 327 -28.46 21.09 5.40
CA HIS A 327 -27.92 21.88 4.28
C HIS A 327 -28.82 21.84 3.03
N GLY A 328 -30.00 21.24 3.15
CA GLY A 328 -30.93 21.05 2.05
C GLY A 328 -30.63 19.83 1.19
N SER A 329 -31.67 19.37 0.51
CA SER A 329 -31.60 18.40 -0.58
C SER A 329 -32.37 18.96 -1.76
N ASN A 330 -31.81 18.86 -2.97
CA ASN A 330 -32.55 19.23 -4.17
C ASN A 330 -33.44 18.03 -4.56
N PRO A 331 -34.78 18.16 -4.58
CA PRO A 331 -35.67 17.05 -4.92
C PRO A 331 -35.50 16.54 -6.34
N THR A 332 -34.90 17.32 -7.25
CA THR A 332 -34.64 16.90 -8.64
C THR A 332 -33.29 16.22 -8.82
N GLU A 333 -32.45 16.14 -7.79
CA GLU A 333 -31.14 15.47 -7.87
C GLU A 333 -31.30 13.98 -7.57
N GLU A 334 -31.69 13.22 -8.60
CA GLU A 334 -31.61 11.76 -8.57
C GLU A 334 -30.13 11.35 -8.66
N ILE A 335 -29.65 10.64 -7.65
CA ILE A 335 -28.37 9.96 -7.71
C ILE A 335 -28.62 8.72 -8.58
N PRO A 336 -27.98 8.57 -9.74
CA PRO A 336 -28.22 7.43 -10.60
C PRO A 336 -27.92 6.13 -9.84
N ASP A 337 -28.92 5.24 -9.74
CA ASP A 337 -28.75 3.92 -9.16
C ASP A 337 -27.91 3.01 -10.09
N THR A 338 -27.96 3.28 -11.39
CA THR A 338 -27.17 2.59 -12.43
C THR A 338 -26.02 3.47 -12.90
N ILE A 339 -24.80 3.00 -12.67
CA ILE A 339 -23.56 3.60 -13.17
C ILE A 339 -23.13 2.79 -14.40
N ASP A 340 -22.53 3.44 -15.40
CA ASP A 340 -21.88 2.80 -16.54
C ASP A 340 -20.95 1.65 -16.09
N ASP A 341 -21.20 0.44 -16.58
CA ASP A 341 -20.54 -0.82 -16.19
C ASP A 341 -19.01 -0.74 -16.27
N ALA A 342 -18.47 -0.03 -17.27
CA ALA A 342 -17.02 0.10 -17.44
C ALA A 342 -16.38 0.97 -16.33
N LEU A 343 -17.14 1.92 -15.78
CA LEU A 343 -16.68 2.83 -14.73
C LEU A 343 -16.82 2.21 -13.36
N VAL A 344 -17.86 1.38 -13.17
CA VAL A 344 -18.00 0.50 -12.01
C VAL A 344 -16.77 -0.40 -11.90
N SER A 345 -16.25 -0.93 -13.02
CA SER A 345 -15.12 -1.87 -13.01
C SER A 345 -13.85 -1.31 -12.35
N TYR A 346 -13.43 -0.08 -12.67
CA TYR A 346 -12.19 0.46 -12.10
C TYR A 346 -12.30 0.81 -10.60
N GLN A 347 -13.40 1.44 -10.20
CA GLN A 347 -13.60 1.76 -8.78
C GLN A 347 -13.84 0.49 -7.95
N ALA A 348 -14.54 -0.51 -8.50
CA ALA A 348 -14.76 -1.79 -7.83
C ALA A 348 -13.45 -2.56 -7.62
N ASP A 349 -12.51 -2.50 -8.57
CA ASP A 349 -11.18 -3.11 -8.43
C ASP A 349 -10.34 -2.41 -7.34
N ILE A 350 -10.43 -1.08 -7.24
CA ILE A 350 -9.81 -0.32 -6.15
C ILE A 350 -10.42 -0.71 -4.81
N ASP A 351 -11.75 -0.69 -4.71
CA ASP A 351 -12.47 -1.00 -3.48
C ASP A 351 -12.18 -2.44 -3.04
N GLY A 352 -12.17 -3.40 -3.96
CA GLY A 352 -11.80 -4.80 -3.70
C GLY A 352 -10.34 -4.98 -3.28
N THR A 353 -9.42 -4.17 -3.80
CA THR A 353 -8.01 -4.17 -3.36
C THR A 353 -7.87 -3.69 -1.93
N ILE A 354 -8.53 -2.58 -1.59
CA ILE A 354 -8.52 -2.01 -0.23
C ILE A 354 -9.15 -2.99 0.76
N GLU A 355 -10.30 -3.56 0.37
CA GLU A 355 -11.01 -4.53 1.17
C GLU A 355 -10.18 -5.80 1.42
N ALA A 356 -9.57 -6.38 0.38
CA ALA A 356 -8.70 -7.55 0.52
C ALA A 356 -7.52 -7.30 1.48
N ARG A 357 -6.89 -6.12 1.40
CA ARG A 357 -5.81 -5.75 2.33
C ARG A 357 -6.32 -5.64 3.76
N SER A 358 -7.50 -5.03 3.96
CA SER A 358 -8.09 -4.87 5.30
C SER A 358 -8.42 -6.20 5.97
N HIS A 359 -8.72 -7.25 5.19
CA HIS A 359 -8.93 -8.61 5.70
C HIS A 359 -7.62 -9.37 5.93
N GLY A 360 -6.58 -9.15 5.11
CA GLY A 360 -5.29 -9.83 5.26
C GLY A 360 -4.40 -9.30 6.38
N GLN A 361 -4.65 -8.08 6.87
CA GLN A 361 -3.79 -7.41 7.86
C GLN A 361 -4.03 -7.87 9.31
N THR A 362 -4.96 -8.79 9.57
CA THR A 362 -5.33 -9.25 10.93
C THR A 362 -4.38 -10.29 11.54
N VAL A 363 -3.30 -10.72 10.88
CA VAL A 363 -2.51 -11.88 11.33
C VAL A 363 -1.02 -11.60 11.64
N SER A 364 -0.55 -10.34 11.61
CA SER A 364 0.90 -10.05 11.80
C SER A 364 1.24 -8.90 12.75
N THR A 365 0.41 -8.60 13.74
CA THR A 365 0.88 -7.84 14.92
C THR A 365 1.68 -8.79 15.80
N GLY A 366 2.95 -8.97 15.46
CA GLY A 366 3.91 -9.69 16.28
C GLY A 366 4.09 -8.98 17.61
N GLU A 367 3.93 -9.75 18.68
CA GLU A 367 4.55 -9.52 19.98
C GLU A 367 6.06 -9.36 19.75
N GLY A 368 6.50 -8.11 19.59
CA GLY A 368 7.90 -7.75 19.75
C GLY A 368 8.17 -7.65 21.24
N THR A 369 8.55 -8.76 21.86
CA THR A 369 9.09 -8.81 23.21
C THR A 369 10.38 -7.97 23.22
N GLU A 370 10.29 -6.73 23.70
CA GLU A 370 11.46 -5.95 24.11
C GLU A 370 12.06 -6.62 25.35
N GLU A 371 12.92 -7.61 25.14
CA GLU A 371 13.81 -8.12 26.18
C GLU A 371 14.98 -7.15 26.33
N GLN A 372 14.73 -6.08 27.10
CA GLN A 372 15.72 -5.09 27.48
C GLN A 372 16.58 -5.66 28.62
N GLN A 373 17.67 -6.35 28.26
CA GLN A 373 18.72 -6.74 29.20
C GLN A 373 19.45 -5.50 29.71
N CYS A 374 19.16 -5.10 30.95
CA CYS A 374 20.04 -4.25 31.74
C CYS A 374 21.16 -5.10 32.35
N GLU A 375 22.34 -5.11 31.74
CA GLU A 375 23.56 -5.54 32.44
C GLU A 375 24.08 -4.37 33.29
N GLY A 376 24.03 -4.58 34.60
CA GLY A 376 24.60 -3.68 35.59
C GLY A 376 26.11 -3.83 35.66
N SER A 377 26.81 -2.69 35.69
CA SER A 377 28.20 -2.61 36.15
C SER A 377 28.23 -2.56 37.67
N THR A 378 29.07 -3.39 38.27
CA THR A 378 29.54 -3.28 39.66
C THR A 378 31.03 -3.11 39.64
#